data_AF-A0A7M5UVQ8-F1
#
_entry.id   AF-A0A7M5UVQ8-F1
#
_cell.length_a   1.000
_cell.length_b   1.000
_cell.length_c   1.000
_cell.angle_alpha   90.00
_cell.angle_beta   90.00
_cell.angle_gamma   90.00
#
_symmetry.space_group_name_H-M   'P 1'
#
loop_
_entity.id
_entity.type
_entity.pdbx_description
1 polymer ?
#
loop_
_entity_poly.entity_id
_entity_poly.type
_entity_poly.pdbx_seq_one_letter_code
_entity_poly.pdbx_strand_id
1 'polypeptide(L)'
;MAGNHGKRKRTFSECDEKASQHILNFIVQAFNALKNRKPFLERDFTKSTMVLPVQYNNQIVKRICEFSILIPMERKGAINWNQNIRALLPMHVEDDGNSLAHSVSVYIFGIQDKAQHLRQLIYQMMFMEKQGQGIVLLQTN
;
A
#
# COMPACT_ATOMS: atom_id res chain seq x y z
N MET A 1 2.34 -11.55 -38.38
CA MET A 1 1.91 -10.40 -37.57
C MET A 1 2.40 -10.61 -36.16
N ALA A 2 3.48 -9.93 -35.76
CA ALA A 2 4.06 -10.08 -34.43
C ALA A 2 3.16 -9.39 -33.41
N GLY A 3 2.57 -10.17 -32.50
CA GLY A 3 1.77 -9.66 -31.40
C GLY A 3 2.62 -8.75 -30.52
N ASN A 4 2.21 -7.49 -30.41
CA ASN A 4 2.81 -6.53 -29.52
C ASN A 4 2.48 -6.96 -28.07
N HIS A 5 3.30 -7.84 -27.49
CA HIS A 5 3.19 -8.24 -26.09
C HIS A 5 3.49 -7.02 -25.20
N GLY A 6 2.46 -6.22 -24.94
CA GLY A 6 2.51 -5.18 -23.92
C GLY A 6 3.04 -5.79 -22.64
N LYS A 7 4.19 -5.32 -22.18
CA LYS A 7 4.83 -5.83 -20.96
C LYS A 7 3.83 -5.70 -19.81
N ARG A 8 3.42 -6.84 -19.24
CA ARG A 8 2.51 -6.94 -18.10
C ARG A 8 2.94 -5.95 -17.01
N LYS A 9 2.00 -5.14 -16.50
CA LYS A 9 2.25 -4.28 -15.33
C LYS A 9 2.70 -5.16 -14.17
N ARG A 10 3.68 -4.68 -13.42
CA ARG A 10 4.21 -5.41 -12.27
C ARG A 10 3.90 -4.66 -11.01
N THR A 11 3.61 -5.42 -9.98
CA THR A 11 3.47 -4.88 -8.63
C THR A 11 4.87 -4.59 -8.08
N PHE A 12 5.03 -3.58 -7.24
CA PHE A 12 6.35 -3.27 -6.68
C PHE A 12 6.92 -4.46 -5.87
N SER A 13 6.04 -5.22 -5.23
CA SER A 13 6.37 -6.47 -4.53
C SER A 13 7.00 -7.54 -5.43
N GLU A 14 6.74 -7.54 -6.74
CA GLU A 14 7.35 -8.47 -7.70
C GLU A 14 8.78 -8.07 -8.11
N CYS A 15 9.27 -6.91 -7.67
CA CYS A 15 10.64 -6.48 -7.94
C CYS A 15 11.65 -7.16 -7.00
N ASP A 16 11.24 -7.49 -5.76
CA ASP A 16 12.04 -8.23 -4.78
C ASP A 16 11.12 -9.05 -3.87
N GLU A 17 10.93 -10.32 -4.22
CA GLU A 17 10.05 -11.24 -3.50
C GLU A 17 10.56 -11.54 -2.08
N LYS A 18 11.89 -11.58 -1.88
CA LYS A 18 12.47 -11.88 -0.56
C LYS A 18 12.20 -10.74 0.41
N ALA A 19 12.49 -9.51 0.00
CA ALA A 19 12.19 -8.33 0.81
C ALA A 19 10.68 -8.23 1.09
N SER A 20 9.85 -8.48 0.07
CA SER A 20 8.39 -8.48 0.22
C SER A 20 7.90 -9.52 1.23
N GLN A 21 8.48 -10.73 1.24
CA GLN A 21 8.14 -11.76 2.20
C GLN A 21 8.55 -11.38 3.64
N HIS A 22 9.71 -10.75 3.82
CA HIS A 22 10.12 -10.24 5.13
C HIS A 22 9.17 -9.17 5.67
N ILE A 23 8.76 -8.23 4.82
CA ILE A 23 7.78 -7.21 5.16
C ILE A 23 6.44 -7.85 5.51
N LEU A 24 5.98 -8.83 4.73
CA LEU A 24 4.75 -9.55 5.00
C LEU A 24 4.79 -10.27 6.36
N ASN A 25 5.88 -10.97 6.66
CA ASN A 25 6.04 -11.67 7.94
C ASN A 25 5.98 -10.71 9.12
N PHE A 26 6.62 -9.53 9.00
CA PHE A 26 6.55 -8.47 10.01
C PHE A 26 5.10 -7.97 10.21
N ILE A 27 4.39 -7.69 9.12
CA ILE A 27 2.99 -7.24 9.15
C ILE A 27 2.08 -8.28 9.83
N VAL A 28 2.26 -9.55 9.50
CA VAL A 28 1.50 -10.66 10.11
C VAL A 28 1.72 -10.73 11.61
N GLN A 29 2.97 -10.59 12.06
CA GLN A 29 3.29 -10.59 13.49
C GLN A 29 2.64 -9.40 14.20
N ALA A 30 2.70 -8.21 13.62
CA ALA A 30 2.06 -7.01 14.16
C ALA A 30 0.52 -7.16 14.25
N PHE A 31 -0.13 -7.65 13.20
CA PHE A 31 -1.58 -7.89 13.23
C PHE A 31 -1.98 -8.96 14.24
N ASN A 32 -1.21 -10.03 14.38
CA ASN A 32 -1.46 -11.05 15.39
C ASN A 32 -1.30 -10.49 16.82
N ALA A 33 -0.34 -9.60 17.05
CA ALA A 33 -0.19 -8.94 18.34
C ALA A 33 -1.42 -8.05 18.66
N LEU A 34 -1.87 -7.26 17.68
CA LEU A 34 -3.08 -6.44 17.79
C LEU A 34 -4.33 -7.27 18.07
N LYS A 35 -4.54 -8.35 17.31
CA LYS A 35 -5.68 -9.27 17.49
C LYS A 35 -5.69 -9.88 18.90
N ASN A 36 -4.51 -10.21 19.43
CA ASN A 36 -4.38 -10.81 20.75
C ASN A 36 -4.28 -9.78 21.90
N ARG A 37 -4.47 -8.49 21.62
CA ARG A 37 -4.32 -7.37 22.58
C ARG A 37 -2.98 -7.42 23.33
N LYS A 38 -1.94 -7.97 22.71
CA LYS A 38 -0.61 -8.04 23.30
C LYS A 38 0.11 -6.71 23.08
N PRO A 39 0.83 -6.16 24.07
CA PRO A 39 1.68 -5.01 23.85
C PRO A 39 2.70 -5.36 22.77
N PHE A 40 2.67 -4.61 21.67
CA PHE A 40 3.62 -4.75 20.57
C PHE A 40 4.62 -3.60 20.70
N LEU A 41 5.86 -3.93 21.06
CA LEU A 41 6.90 -2.95 21.43
C LEU A 41 7.68 -2.38 20.24
N GLU A 42 7.36 -2.79 19.01
CA GLU A 42 8.13 -2.37 17.83
C GLU A 42 7.34 -1.41 16.96
N ARG A 43 7.99 -0.28 16.64
CA ARG A 43 7.64 0.75 15.65
C ARG A 43 6.19 0.69 15.19
N ASP A 44 5.41 1.67 15.65
CA ASP A 44 4.10 2.00 15.10
C ASP A 44 4.17 2.00 13.57
N PHE A 45 3.73 0.89 12.95
CA PHE A 45 4.01 0.60 11.55
C PHE A 45 3.31 1.61 10.63
N THR A 46 2.29 2.28 11.17
CA THR A 46 1.60 3.44 10.58
C THR A 46 2.54 4.61 10.27
N LYS A 47 3.73 4.67 10.87
CA LYS A 47 4.75 5.71 10.64
C LYS A 47 5.67 5.40 9.45
N SER A 48 5.52 4.24 8.82
CA SER A 48 6.26 3.91 7.59
C SER A 48 5.60 4.53 6.37
N THR A 49 6.40 4.95 5.39
CA THR A 49 5.90 5.46 4.12
C THR A 49 6.86 5.07 3.00
N MET A 50 6.30 4.55 1.92
CA MET A 50 7.02 4.21 0.71
C MET A 50 7.23 5.47 -0.14
N VAL A 51 8.48 5.70 -0.52
CA VAL A 51 8.88 6.83 -1.34
C VAL A 51 9.80 6.33 -2.45
N LEU A 52 9.40 6.55 -3.70
CA LEU A 52 10.25 6.23 -4.84
C LEU A 52 11.46 7.19 -4.88
N PRO A 53 12.71 6.74 -5.04
CA PRO A 53 13.91 7.61 -5.01
C PRO A 53 14.04 8.48 -6.27
N VAL A 54 14.36 9.77 -6.17
CA VAL A 54 14.32 10.78 -7.26
C VAL A 54 14.97 10.34 -8.60
N GLN A 55 15.94 9.41 -8.57
CA GLN A 55 16.69 8.91 -9.72
C GLN A 55 16.18 7.55 -10.22
N TYR A 56 14.89 7.41 -10.54
CA TYR A 56 14.36 6.17 -11.13
C TYR A 56 14.50 6.12 -12.65
N ASN A 57 14.79 4.92 -13.16
CA ASN A 57 14.72 4.62 -14.58
C ASN A 57 13.26 4.76 -15.08
N ASN A 58 13.03 5.61 -16.08
CA ASN A 58 11.72 5.85 -16.69
C ASN A 58 10.99 4.55 -17.11
N GLN A 59 11.71 3.47 -17.42
CA GLN A 59 11.12 2.19 -17.75
C GLN A 59 10.51 1.47 -16.54
N ILE A 60 11.08 1.64 -15.34
CA ILE A 60 10.56 1.04 -14.11
C ILE A 60 9.26 1.74 -13.72
N VAL A 61 9.27 3.08 -13.71
CA VAL A 61 8.07 3.90 -13.43
C VAL A 61 6.91 3.52 -14.35
N LYS A 62 7.17 3.34 -15.65
CA LYS A 62 6.16 2.87 -16.62
C LYS A 62 5.57 1.49 -16.32
N ARG A 63 6.25 0.63 -15.57
CA ARG A 63 5.77 -0.72 -15.22
C ARG A 63 5.02 -0.77 -13.90
N ILE A 64 5.37 0.10 -12.96
CA ILE A 64 4.83 0.10 -11.59
C ILE A 64 3.80 1.22 -11.35
N CYS A 65 3.60 2.16 -12.29
CA CYS A 65 2.66 3.27 -12.13
C CYS A 65 1.48 3.22 -13.11
N GLU A 66 0.36 3.79 -12.66
CA GLU A 66 -0.91 3.89 -13.38
C GLU A 66 -1.05 5.21 -14.15
N PHE A 67 -0.40 5.29 -15.31
CA PHE A 67 -0.46 6.50 -16.15
C PHE A 67 -1.87 6.84 -16.66
N SER A 68 -2.75 5.85 -16.78
CA SER A 68 -4.17 6.03 -17.11
C SER A 68 -4.92 6.81 -16.03
N ILE A 69 -4.47 6.77 -14.78
CA ILE A 69 -5.02 7.55 -13.66
C ILE A 69 -4.28 8.88 -13.54
N LEU A 70 -2.95 8.87 -13.64
CA LEU A 70 -2.10 10.04 -13.50
C LEU A 70 -2.48 11.17 -14.47
N ILE A 71 -2.52 10.88 -15.77
CA ILE A 71 -2.68 11.90 -16.81
C ILE A 71 -4.02 12.66 -16.66
N PRO A 72 -5.18 11.99 -16.49
CA PRO A 72 -6.44 12.71 -16.25
C PRO A 72 -6.45 13.53 -14.95
N MET A 73 -5.82 13.06 -13.87
CA MET A 73 -5.80 13.79 -12.59
C MET A 73 -4.90 15.04 -12.67
N GLU A 74 -3.76 14.95 -13.35
CA GLU A 74 -2.88 16.11 -13.60
C GLU A 74 -3.56 17.14 -14.50
N ARG A 75 -4.22 16.70 -15.58
CA ARG A 75 -4.97 17.61 -16.49
C ARG A 75 -6.11 18.34 -15.79
N LYS A 76 -6.72 17.73 -14.77
CA LYS A 76 -7.75 18.36 -13.93
C LYS A 76 -7.18 19.26 -12.83
N GLY A 77 -5.86 19.34 -12.69
CA GLY A 77 -5.21 20.06 -11.60
C GLY A 77 -5.43 19.43 -10.22
N ALA A 78 -5.86 18.17 -10.14
CA ALA A 78 -6.17 17.51 -8.87
C ALA A 78 -4.91 17.04 -8.13
N ILE A 79 -3.86 16.67 -8.87
CA ILE A 79 -2.55 16.27 -8.35
C ILE A 79 -1.45 16.94 -9.17
N ASN A 80 -0.25 17.06 -8.58
CA ASN A 80 0.95 17.59 -9.24
C ASN A 80 0.79 18.96 -9.93
N TRP A 81 -0.18 19.77 -9.48
CA TRP A 81 -0.43 21.10 -10.04
C TRP A 81 0.65 22.12 -9.65
N ASN A 82 1.33 21.90 -8.51
CA ASN A 82 2.42 22.74 -8.02
C ASN A 82 3.77 22.11 -8.36
N GLN A 83 4.59 22.82 -9.14
CA GLN A 83 5.90 22.35 -9.59
C GLN A 83 7.00 22.42 -8.52
N ASN A 84 6.73 23.12 -7.40
CA ASN A 84 7.69 23.27 -6.29
C ASN A 84 7.60 22.13 -5.26
N ILE A 85 6.61 21.24 -5.38
CA ILE A 85 6.46 20.07 -4.51
C ILE A 85 6.79 18.80 -5.27
N ARG A 86 7.17 17.75 -4.52
CA ARG A 86 7.47 16.44 -5.11
C ARG A 86 6.21 15.86 -5.76
N ALA A 87 6.37 15.37 -6.99
CA ALA A 87 5.28 14.72 -7.72
C ALA A 87 4.83 13.42 -7.03
N LEU A 88 3.51 13.22 -7.00
CA LEU A 88 2.84 12.00 -6.61
C LEU A 88 2.66 11.10 -7.84
N LEU A 89 2.92 9.81 -7.67
CA LEU A 89 2.78 8.81 -8.73
C LEU A 89 1.81 7.72 -8.26
N PRO A 90 0.71 7.46 -8.98
CA PRO A 90 -0.21 6.39 -8.63
C PRO A 90 0.46 5.05 -8.95
N MET A 91 0.64 4.23 -7.93
CA MET A 91 1.22 2.89 -8.08
C MET A 91 0.17 1.92 -8.62
N HIS A 92 0.61 0.94 -9.41
CA HIS A 92 -0.22 -0.15 -9.87
C HIS A 92 -0.60 -1.04 -8.68
N VAL A 93 -1.90 -1.23 -8.50
CA VAL A 93 -2.51 -2.19 -7.58
C VAL A 93 -3.37 -3.16 -8.38
N GLU A 94 -3.52 -4.37 -7.87
CA GLU A 94 -4.38 -5.38 -8.47
C GLU A 94 -5.85 -4.98 -8.31
N ASP A 95 -6.67 -5.29 -9.31
CA ASP A 95 -8.11 -4.98 -9.33
C ASP A 95 -8.92 -6.24 -9.00
N ASP A 96 -8.74 -6.74 -7.78
CA ASP A 96 -9.37 -7.96 -7.25
C ASP A 96 -10.52 -7.64 -6.26
N GLY A 97 -10.96 -6.38 -6.24
CA GLY A 97 -11.93 -5.88 -5.25
C GLY A 97 -11.35 -5.60 -3.86
N ASN A 98 -10.03 -5.67 -3.67
CA ASN A 98 -9.30 -5.28 -2.46
C ASN A 98 -8.39 -4.05 -2.67
N SER A 99 -8.64 -3.27 -3.72
CA SER A 99 -7.78 -2.15 -4.16
C SER A 99 -7.55 -1.08 -3.09
N LEU A 100 -8.50 -0.86 -2.18
CA LEU A 100 -8.33 0.06 -1.05
C LEU A 100 -7.23 -0.43 -0.09
N ALA A 101 -7.33 -1.69 0.38
CA ALA A 101 -6.34 -2.25 1.28
C ALA A 101 -4.98 -2.42 0.59
N HIS A 102 -4.98 -2.78 -0.70
CA HIS A 102 -3.77 -2.79 -1.51
C HIS A 102 -3.11 -1.41 -1.57
N SER A 103 -3.87 -0.35 -1.83
CA SER A 103 -3.32 1.02 -1.95
C SER A 103 -2.71 1.50 -0.65
N VAL A 104 -3.39 1.28 0.48
CA VAL A 104 -2.86 1.63 1.81
C VAL A 104 -1.61 0.81 2.14
N SER A 105 -1.65 -0.50 1.89
CA SER A 105 -0.51 -1.38 2.14
C SER A 105 0.70 -1.01 1.29
N VAL A 106 0.49 -0.66 0.01
CA VAL A 106 1.57 -0.19 -0.87
C VAL A 106 2.14 1.13 -0.39
N TYR A 107 1.30 2.06 0.06
CA TYR A 107 1.74 3.34 0.59
C TYR A 107 2.59 3.20 1.85
N ILE A 108 2.21 2.33 2.79
CA ILE A 108 2.92 2.18 4.07
C ILE A 108 4.15 1.26 3.92
N PHE A 109 3.98 0.16 3.20
CA PHE A 109 4.92 -0.97 3.22
C PHE A 109 5.57 -1.27 1.87
N GLY A 110 5.10 -0.66 0.79
CA GLY A 110 5.55 -0.98 -0.57
C GLY A 110 5.04 -2.32 -1.12
N ILE A 111 4.18 -3.05 -0.38
CA ILE A 111 3.63 -4.34 -0.81
C ILE A 111 2.10 -4.31 -0.83
N GLN A 112 1.48 -5.13 -1.66
CA GLN A 112 0.03 -5.28 -1.69
C GLN A 112 -0.48 -6.22 -0.60
N ASP A 113 -1.69 -5.96 -0.08
CA ASP A 113 -2.41 -6.82 0.87
C ASP A 113 -2.95 -8.13 0.24
N LYS A 114 -2.08 -8.94 -0.39
CA LYS A 114 -2.48 -10.18 -1.08
C LYS A 114 -3.05 -11.23 -0.13
N ALA A 115 -2.58 -11.26 1.11
CA ALA A 115 -3.07 -12.16 2.15
C ALA A 115 -4.29 -11.61 2.92
N GLN A 116 -4.81 -10.44 2.51
CA GLN A 116 -6.01 -9.82 3.06
C GLN A 116 -5.95 -9.51 4.57
N HIS A 117 -4.76 -9.33 5.13
CA HIS A 117 -4.61 -9.07 6.56
C HIS A 117 -5.18 -7.70 6.94
N LEU A 118 -4.91 -6.67 6.14
CA LEU A 118 -5.45 -5.33 6.38
C LEU A 118 -6.97 -5.32 6.17
N ARG A 119 -7.46 -6.00 5.12
CA ARG A 119 -8.91 -6.19 4.91
C ARG A 119 -9.60 -6.86 6.10
N GLN A 120 -9.01 -7.94 6.63
CA GLN A 120 -9.55 -8.65 7.79
C GLN A 120 -9.52 -7.78 9.05
N LEU A 121 -8.47 -6.99 9.25
CA LEU A 121 -8.40 -6.06 10.38
C LEU A 121 -9.52 -5.02 10.29
N ILE A 122 -9.71 -4.38 9.13
CA ILE A 122 -10.79 -3.39 8.92
C ILE A 122 -12.15 -4.01 9.25
N TYR A 123 -12.44 -5.20 8.74
CA TYR A 123 -13.68 -5.91 9.01
C TYR A 123 -13.89 -6.18 10.52
N GLN A 124 -12.85 -6.68 11.20
CA GLN A 124 -12.91 -6.93 12.64
C GLN A 124 -13.15 -5.66 13.45
N MET A 125 -12.47 -4.56 13.09
CA MET A 125 -12.65 -3.27 13.76
C MET A 125 -14.08 -2.74 13.60
N MET A 126 -14.62 -2.77 12.38
CA MET A 126 -16.01 -2.35 12.12
C MET A 126 -17.02 -3.23 12.88
N PHE A 127 -16.77 -4.54 12.96
CA PHE A 127 -17.63 -5.46 13.69
C PHE A 127 -17.61 -5.20 15.20
N MET A 128 -16.43 -5.00 15.78
CA MET A 128 -16.26 -4.66 17.20
C MET A 128 -16.91 -3.32 17.56
N GLU A 129 -16.75 -2.30 16.71
CA GLU A 129 -17.39 -1.00 16.86
C GLU A 129 -18.91 -1.12 16.87
N LYS A 130 -19.49 -1.90 15.95
CA LYS A 130 -20.93 -2.18 15.90
C LYS A 130 -21.43 -2.87 17.17
N GLN A 131 -20.60 -3.66 17.82
CA GLN A 131 -20.92 -4.33 19.09
C GLN A 131 -20.71 -3.45 20.33
N GLY A 132 -20.32 -2.18 20.17
CA GLY A 132 -19.97 -1.30 21.29
C GLY A 132 -18.66 -1.68 21.99
N GLN A 133 -17.87 -2.57 21.40
CA GLN A 133 -16.57 -3.03 21.89
C GLN A 133 -15.41 -2.31 21.18
N GLY A 134 -15.59 -1.01 20.91
CA GLY A 134 -14.59 -0.20 20.21
C GLY A 134 -13.20 -0.36 20.82
N ILE A 135 -12.19 -0.46 19.95
CA ILE A 135 -10.80 -0.55 20.39
C ILE A 135 -10.45 0.79 21.04
N VAL A 136 -10.23 0.79 22.35
CA VAL A 136 -9.47 1.85 23.02
C VAL A 136 -8.06 1.73 22.47
N LEU A 137 -7.75 2.47 21.41
CA LEU A 137 -6.36 2.70 21.01
C LEU A 137 -5.72 3.36 22.22
N LEU A 138 -4.92 2.57 22.95
CA LEU A 138 -4.19 3.02 24.13
C LEU A 138 -3.58 4.38 23.78
N GLN A 139 -4.06 5.43 24.45
CA GLN A 139 -3.38 6.70 24.45
C GLN A 139 -2.01 6.44 25.09
N THR A 140 -1.01 6.22 24.25
CA THR A 140 0.38 6.29 24.67
C THR A 140 0.66 7.76 24.95
N ASN A 141 0.71 8.10 26.24
CA ASN A 141 1.25 9.37 26.73
C ASN A 141 2.65 9.65 26.16
#